data_AF-A0A965R0K1-F1
#
_entry.id   AF-A0A965R0K1-F1
#
_cell.length_a   1.000
_cell.length_b   1.000
_cell.length_c   1.000
_cell.angle_alpha   90.00
_cell.angle_beta   90.00
_cell.angle_gamma   90.00
#
_symmetry.space_group_name_H-M   'P 1'
#
loop_
_entity.id
_entity.type
_entity.pdbx_description
1 polymer ?
#
loop_
_entity_poly.entity_id
_entity_poly.type
_entity_poly.pdbx_seq_one_letter_code
_entity_poly.pdbx_strand_id
1 'polypeptide(L)'
;NDAVKNPAEAAKIVVAGDTSGSANEAVQKRQMENVAKLITNAGTPKIGYLEPAAFERTVKVLLSSGSSPVIKKDPGKAAYSHVIWDASTK
;
A
#
# COMPACT_ATOMS: atom_id res chain seq x y z
N ASN A 1 11.87 -4.44 -7.62
CA ASN A 1 12.15 -3.74 -6.33
C ASN A 1 12.92 -2.44 -6.51
N ASP A 2 13.24 -2.10 -7.76
CA ASP A 2 14.18 -1.02 -8.04
C ASP A 2 13.58 0.34 -7.70
N ALA A 3 12.25 0.47 -7.65
CA ALA A 3 11.59 1.68 -7.19
C ALA A 3 11.91 2.08 -5.74
N VAL A 4 12.09 1.11 -4.84
CA VAL A 4 12.47 1.37 -3.43
C VAL A 4 13.96 1.71 -3.32
N LYS A 5 14.79 1.13 -4.19
CA LYS A 5 16.25 1.33 -4.19
C LYS A 5 16.69 2.58 -4.97
N ASN A 6 15.93 2.95 -6.00
CA ASN A 6 16.20 4.05 -6.94
C ASN A 6 14.99 5.00 -7.03
N PRO A 7 14.60 5.67 -5.93
CA PRO A 7 13.40 6.51 -5.91
C PRO A 7 13.47 7.69 -6.90
N ALA A 8 14.67 8.16 -7.24
CA ALA A 8 14.86 9.21 -8.24
C ALA A 8 14.54 8.74 -9.67
N GLU A 9 14.93 7.52 -10.04
CA GLU A 9 14.62 6.94 -11.35
C GLU A 9 13.13 6.62 -11.46
N ALA A 10 12.55 6.06 -10.40
CA ALA A 10 11.10 5.83 -10.32
C ALA A 10 10.30 7.12 -10.44
N ALA A 11 10.73 8.21 -9.80
CA ALA A 11 10.08 9.52 -9.91
C ALA A 11 10.09 10.04 -11.35
N LYS A 12 11.20 9.89 -12.09
CA LYS A 12 11.27 10.28 -13.51
C LYS A 12 10.30 9.50 -14.38
N ILE A 13 10.22 8.18 -14.17
CA ILE A 13 9.28 7.31 -14.90
C ILE A 13 7.84 7.75 -14.63
N VAL A 14 7.50 8.04 -13.37
CA VAL A 14 6.15 8.49 -13.00
C VAL A 14 5.81 9.83 -13.64
N VAL A 15 6.73 10.80 -13.65
CA VAL A 15 6.50 12.10 -14.32
C VAL A 15 6.37 11.92 -15.83
N ALA A 16 7.19 11.08 -16.46
CA ALA A 16 7.11 10.80 -17.89
C ALA A 16 5.78 10.12 -18.29
N GLY A 17 5.20 9.33 -17.38
CA GLY A 17 3.90 8.69 -17.55
C GLY A 17 2.70 9.60 -17.23
N ASP A 18 2.92 10.80 -16.68
CA ASP A 18 1.83 11.71 -16.33
C ASP A 18 1.37 12.53 -17.54
N THR A 19 0.27 12.08 -18.14
CA THR A 19 -0.36 12.76 -19.29
C THR A 19 -1.07 14.06 -18.92
N SER A 20 -1.25 14.34 -17.62
CA SER A 20 -1.90 15.57 -17.16
C SER A 20 -0.94 16.76 -17.00
N GLY A 21 0.37 16.48 -16.89
CA GLY A 21 1.40 17.48 -16.61
C GLY A 21 1.37 18.04 -15.19
N SER A 22 0.68 17.38 -14.26
CA SER A 22 0.55 17.80 -12.85
C SER A 22 1.71 17.33 -11.97
N ALA A 23 2.44 16.30 -12.40
CA ALA A 23 3.53 15.69 -11.65
C ALA A 23 4.82 16.53 -11.76
N ASN A 24 5.45 16.75 -10.61
CA ASN A 24 6.74 17.43 -10.51
C ASN A 24 7.80 16.46 -9.98
N GLU A 25 8.93 16.30 -10.67
CA GLU A 25 9.97 15.33 -10.32
C GLU A 25 10.51 15.49 -8.90
N ALA A 26 10.72 16.73 -8.42
CA ALA A 26 11.20 16.97 -7.06
C ALA A 26 10.17 16.51 -6.02
N VAL A 27 8.88 16.72 -6.30
CA VAL A 27 7.78 16.26 -5.45
C VAL A 27 7.68 14.73 -5.47
N GLN A 28 7.69 14.12 -6.66
CA GLN A 28 7.60 12.68 -6.83
C GLN A 28 8.78 11.97 -6.17
N LYS A 29 10.00 12.48 -6.31
CA LYS A 29 11.19 11.94 -5.64
C LYS A 29 11.02 11.96 -4.12
N ARG A 30 10.60 13.10 -3.54
CA ARG A 30 10.37 13.21 -2.09
C ARG A 30 9.28 12.25 -1.61
N GLN A 31 8.20 12.08 -2.37
CA GLN A 31 7.14 11.14 -2.02
C GLN A 31 7.65 9.69 -2.08
N MET A 32 8.33 9.32 -3.16
CA MET A 32 8.90 7.98 -3.35
C MET A 32 9.91 7.62 -2.25
N GLU A 33 10.78 8.54 -1.84
CA GLU A 33 11.73 8.33 -0.73
C GLU A 33 11.03 8.07 0.60
N ASN A 34 9.90 8.72 0.88
CA ASN A 34 9.16 8.49 2.12
C ASN A 34 8.32 7.22 2.08
N VAL A 35 7.71 6.91 0.93
CA VAL A 35 7.00 5.64 0.72
C VAL A 35 7.97 4.46 0.82
N ALA A 36 9.18 4.57 0.25
CA ALA A 36 10.22 3.55 0.32
C ALA A 36 10.57 3.17 1.77
N LYS A 37 10.54 4.12 2.72
CA LYS A 37 10.77 3.85 4.15
C LYS A 37 9.66 3.03 4.80
N LEU A 38 8.43 3.11 4.28
CA LEU A 38 7.26 2.40 4.82
C LEU A 38 7.14 0.99 4.26
N ILE A 39 7.73 0.71 3.10
CA ILE A 39 7.71 -0.61 2.46
C ILE A 39 8.80 -1.48 3.09
N THR A 40 8.42 -2.29 4.07
CA THR A 40 9.35 -3.13 4.84
C THR A 40 9.65 -4.49 4.19
N ASN A 41 8.81 -4.92 3.25
CA ASN A 41 8.89 -6.23 2.59
C ASN A 41 9.31 -6.13 1.11
N ALA A 42 9.87 -4.99 0.71
CA ALA A 42 10.40 -4.78 -0.64
C ALA A 42 11.40 -5.89 -0.99
N GLY A 43 11.15 -6.59 -2.09
CA GLY A 43 11.99 -7.67 -2.57
C GLY A 43 11.98 -8.96 -1.80
N THR A 44 10.97 -9.13 -0.96
CA THR A 44 10.61 -10.44 -0.43
C THR A 44 9.44 -11.03 -1.24
N PRO A 45 9.20 -12.35 -1.16
CA PRO A 45 8.01 -12.97 -1.73
C PRO A 45 6.70 -12.39 -1.17
N LYS A 46 6.74 -11.72 0.00
CA LYS A 46 5.58 -11.16 0.69
C LYS A 46 5.16 -9.77 0.23
N ILE A 47 5.79 -9.18 -0.79
CA ILE A 47 5.36 -7.89 -1.32
C ILE A 47 3.89 -7.96 -1.75
N GLY A 48 3.08 -6.99 -1.32
CA GLY A 48 1.63 -6.98 -1.59
C GLY A 48 0.77 -7.95 -0.76
N TYR A 49 1.35 -8.79 0.10
CA TYR A 49 0.59 -9.69 0.97
C TYR A 49 -0.06 -8.91 2.13
N LEU A 50 -1.38 -9.00 2.28
CA LEU A 50 -2.09 -8.45 3.43
C LEU A 50 -1.97 -9.40 4.63
N GLU A 51 -1.22 -9.01 5.66
CA GLU A 51 -1.12 -9.80 6.89
C GLU A 51 -2.49 -9.83 7.62
N PRO A 52 -3.09 -11.02 7.89
CA PRO A 52 -4.41 -11.13 8.52
C PRO A 52 -4.54 -10.37 9.85
N ALA A 53 -3.48 -10.35 10.66
CA ALA A 53 -3.46 -9.61 11.92
C ALA A 53 -3.58 -8.08 11.72
N ALA A 54 -3.13 -7.54 10.59
CA ALA A 54 -3.30 -6.12 10.26
C ALA A 54 -4.76 -5.80 9.89
N PHE A 55 -5.45 -6.72 9.21
CA PHE A 55 -6.89 -6.62 8.94
C PHE A 55 -7.69 -6.64 10.25
N GLU A 56 -7.45 -7.62 11.12
CA GLU A 56 -8.15 -7.75 12.41
C GLU A 56 -7.95 -6.52 13.30
N ARG A 57 -6.71 -5.99 13.36
CA ARG A 57 -6.41 -4.75 14.07
C ARG A 57 -7.21 -3.58 13.51
N THR A 58 -7.28 -3.45 12.18
CA THR A 58 -8.05 -2.38 11.53
C THR A 58 -9.53 -2.48 11.86
N VAL A 59 -10.13 -3.67 11.74
CA VAL A 59 -11.54 -3.89 12.09
C VAL A 59 -11.81 -3.49 13.54
N LYS A 60 -10.95 -3.90 14.47
CA LYS A 60 -11.06 -3.53 15.89
C LYS A 60 -11.00 -2.02 16.11
N VAL A 61 -10.07 -1.33 15.46
CA VAL A 61 -9.94 0.13 15.54
C VAL A 61 -11.20 0.82 15.03
N LEU A 62 -11.73 0.39 13.87
CA LEU A 62 -12.92 0.98 13.26
C LEU A 62 -14.21 0.73 14.05
N LEU A 63 -14.30 -0.40 14.77
CA LEU A 63 -15.39 -0.68 15.70
C LEU A 63 -15.28 0.08 17.02
N SER A 64 -14.06 0.46 17.43
CA SER A 64 -13.80 1.04 18.74
C SER A 64 -14.11 2.54 18.86
N SER A 65 -14.50 3.23 17.77
CA SER A 65 -14.72 4.67 17.80
C SER A 65 -16.02 5.07 18.51
N GLY A 66 -16.02 4.96 19.84
CA GLY A 66 -16.98 5.54 20.77
C GLY A 66 -18.45 5.50 20.32
N SER A 67 -19.13 6.63 20.44
CA SER A 67 -20.55 6.78 20.11
C SER A 67 -20.89 6.70 18.62
N SER A 68 -19.87 6.72 17.75
CA SER A 68 -20.00 6.71 16.29
C SER A 68 -18.94 5.79 15.67
N PRO A 69 -19.10 4.46 15.81
CA PRO A 69 -18.19 3.51 15.18
C PRO A 69 -18.21 3.69 13.65
N VAL A 70 -17.03 3.66 13.00
CA VAL A 70 -16.92 3.83 11.53
C VAL A 70 -17.65 2.70 10.81
N ILE A 71 -17.57 1.49 11.36
CA ILE A 71 -18.31 0.31 10.89
C ILE A 71 -19.27 -0.18 11.99
N LYS A 72 -20.45 -0.64 11.60
CA LYS A 72 -21.49 -1.09 12.56
C LYS A 72 -21.31 -2.55 13.03
N LYS A 73 -20.55 -3.34 12.29
CA LYS A 73 -20.34 -4.78 12.52
C LYS A 73 -19.04 -5.21 11.87
N ASP A 74 -18.44 -6.27 12.41
CA ASP A 74 -17.31 -6.94 11.79
C ASP A 74 -17.75 -7.47 10.40
N PRO A 75 -17.06 -7.09 9.31
CA PRO A 75 -17.40 -7.54 7.96
C PRO A 75 -17.02 -9.01 7.72
N GLY A 76 -16.29 -9.65 8.64
CA GLY A 76 -15.89 -11.04 8.59
C GLY A 76 -14.72 -11.30 7.63
N LYS A 77 -14.28 -12.56 7.60
CA LYS A 77 -13.10 -12.98 6.81
C LYS A 77 -13.27 -12.84 5.30
N ALA A 78 -14.51 -12.76 4.80
CA ALA A 78 -14.80 -12.57 3.38
C ALA A 78 -14.53 -11.14 2.89
N ALA A 79 -14.22 -10.20 3.78
CA ALA A 79 -13.96 -8.80 3.45
C ALA A 79 -12.61 -8.56 2.76
N TYR A 80 -11.71 -9.55 2.77
CA TYR A 80 -10.49 -9.55 1.98
C TYR A 80 -10.19 -10.96 1.46
N SER A 81 -9.32 -11.06 0.46
CA SER A 81 -8.87 -12.34 -0.09
C SER A 81 -7.44 -12.21 -0.62
N HIS A 82 -6.70 -13.31 -0.62
CA HIS A 82 -5.37 -13.41 -1.22
C HIS A 82 -5.37 -14.04 -2.61
N VAL A 83 -6.53 -14.35 -3.20
CA VAL A 83 -6.62 -15.08 -4.49
C VAL A 83 -5.74 -14.49 -5.60
N ILE A 84 -5.69 -13.16 -5.74
CA ILE A 84 -4.84 -12.50 -6.75
C ILE A 84 -3.36 -12.55 -6.38
N TRP A 85 -3.05 -12.40 -5.10
CA TRP A 85 -1.67 -12.51 -4.62
C TRP A 85 -1.14 -13.94 -4.82
N ASP A 86 -1.93 -14.94 -4.45
CA ASP A 86 -1.62 -16.37 -4.68
C ASP A 86 -1.44 -16.65 -6.17
N ALA A 87 -2.28 -16.08 -7.04
CA ALA A 87 -2.12 -16.22 -8.49
C ALA A 87 -0.84 -15.56 -9.02
N SER A 88 -0.35 -14.49 -8.39
CA SER A 88 0.87 -13.77 -8.79
C SER A 88 2.18 -14.45 -8.33
N THR A 89 2.08 -15.44 -7.44
CA THR A 89 3.25 -16.17 -6.89
C THR A 89 3.44 -17.55 -7.52
N LYS A 90 2.54 -17.95 -8.44
CA LYS A 90 2.67 -19.14 -9.28
C LYS A 90 3.58 -18.86 -10.47
#